data_AF-A0A942DYG6-F1
#
_entry.id   AF-A0A942DYG6-F1
#
_cell.length_a   1.000
_cell.length_b   1.000
_cell.length_c   1.000
_cell.angle_alpha   90.00
_cell.angle_beta   90.00
_cell.angle_gamma   90.00
#
_symmetry.space_group_name_H-M   'P 1'
#
loop_
_entity.id
_entity.type
_entity.pdbx_description
1 polymer ?
#
loop_
_entity_poly.entity_id
_entity_poly.type
_entity_poly.pdbx_seq_one_letter_code
_entity_poly.pdbx_strand_id
1 'polypeptide(L)'
;MLDFIGAIFVATLLAAVIGTLAGLMPVRPVARIGLFAAAVVWMVAVSTTIGFGWLTPEAPGPVPTSLIPFAGTLVLLFGGGLLVPSFRTAVAALPMAALVGLNVARLGGVFFLLLEAQGRLSAPFASSAGWGDILTGALAIPLTAALLLGHAPRRSWLALWNGFGALDLLVAVTIGLFSAAGTPFRFFEDGPGIAAMTALPWAMVPSVLVPTLLFIHFTVAVKLGGAPRAAATRPMHA
;
A
#
# COMPACT_ATOMS: atom_id res chain seq x y z
N MET A 1 -8.94 -19.27 13.49
CA MET A 1 -8.01 -18.46 14.33
C MET A 1 -7.25 -17.43 13.51
N LEU A 2 -6.61 -17.81 12.39
CA LEU A 2 -5.82 -16.84 11.59
C LEU A 2 -6.64 -15.65 11.07
N ASP A 3 -7.89 -15.85 10.66
CA ASP A 3 -8.75 -14.75 10.20
C ASP A 3 -9.12 -13.76 11.30
N PHE A 4 -9.30 -14.24 12.53
CA PHE A 4 -9.57 -13.37 13.67
C PHE A 4 -8.35 -12.50 14.01
N ILE A 5 -7.16 -13.12 14.03
CA ILE A 5 -5.88 -12.40 14.20
C ILE A 5 -5.68 -11.42 13.05
N GLY A 6 -5.92 -11.87 11.82
CA GLY A 6 -5.86 -11.06 10.61
C GLY A 6 -6.80 -9.86 10.66
N ALA A 7 -8.01 -10.02 11.17
CA ALA A 7 -8.99 -8.94 11.27
C ALA A 7 -8.51 -7.85 12.24
N ILE A 8 -8.05 -8.25 13.42
CA ILE A 8 -7.46 -7.31 14.40
C ILE A 8 -6.24 -6.61 13.78
N PHE A 9 -5.33 -7.39 13.18
CA PHE A 9 -4.11 -6.87 12.58
C PHE A 9 -4.42 -5.87 11.46
N VAL A 10 -5.21 -6.25 10.46
CA VAL A 10 -5.53 -5.43 9.28
C VAL A 10 -6.30 -4.17 9.69
N ALA A 11 -7.28 -4.27 10.58
CA ALA A 11 -8.03 -3.11 11.06
C ALA A 11 -7.13 -2.13 11.82
N THR A 12 -6.28 -2.63 12.72
CA THR A 12 -5.31 -1.82 13.48
C THR A 12 -4.31 -1.16 12.55
N LEU A 13 -3.82 -1.91 11.56
CA LEU A 13 -2.84 -1.43 10.59
C LEU A 13 -3.41 -0.32 9.72
N LEU A 14 -4.61 -0.49 9.17
CA LEU A 14 -5.28 0.53 8.37
C LEU A 14 -5.57 1.78 9.19
N ALA A 15 -6.06 1.62 10.42
CA ALA A 15 -6.28 2.72 11.33
C ALA A 15 -4.98 3.49 11.64
N ALA A 16 -3.86 2.78 11.86
CA ALA A 16 -2.56 3.40 12.10
C ALA A 16 -1.99 4.12 10.86
N VAL A 17 -2.10 3.51 9.68
CA VAL A 17 -1.62 4.08 8.41
C VAL A 17 -2.40 5.33 8.05
N ILE A 18 -3.73 5.23 8.00
CA ILE A 18 -4.62 6.36 7.69
C ILE A 18 -4.53 7.42 8.79
N GLY A 19 -4.48 6.95 10.05
CA GLY A 19 -4.11 7.67 11.28
C GLY A 19 -2.97 8.65 11.08
N THR A 20 -1.82 8.08 10.76
CA THR A 20 -0.57 8.80 10.65
C THR A 20 -0.61 9.75 9.45
N LEU A 21 -1.13 9.32 8.29
CA LEU A 21 -1.22 10.16 7.11
C LEU A 21 -2.09 11.40 7.37
N ALA A 22 -3.33 11.21 7.81
CA ALA A 22 -4.25 12.32 8.04
C ALA A 22 -3.83 13.19 9.24
N GLY A 23 -3.25 12.59 10.29
CA GLY A 23 -2.77 13.30 11.47
C GLY A 23 -1.57 14.22 11.20
N LEU A 24 -0.65 13.78 10.33
CA LEU A 24 0.56 14.54 9.99
C LEU A 24 0.36 15.57 8.87
N MET A 25 -0.76 15.52 8.14
CA MET A 25 -1.08 16.54 7.13
C MET A 25 -1.26 17.92 7.80
N PRO A 26 -0.60 18.98 7.30
CA PRO A 26 -0.71 20.34 7.84
C PRO A 26 -2.00 21.04 7.36
N VAL A 27 -3.15 20.44 7.67
CA VAL A 27 -4.48 20.97 7.35
C VAL A 27 -5.25 21.31 8.63
N ARG A 28 -6.32 22.11 8.51
CA ARG A 28 -7.17 22.50 9.64
C ARG A 28 -7.73 21.26 10.37
N PRO A 29 -7.93 21.29 11.70
CA PRO A 29 -8.44 20.13 12.45
C PRO A 29 -9.74 19.55 11.89
N VAL A 30 -10.68 20.41 11.47
CA VAL A 30 -11.94 19.99 10.84
C VAL A 30 -11.70 19.22 9.54
N ALA A 31 -10.71 19.64 8.73
CA ALA A 31 -10.34 18.94 7.51
C ALA A 31 -9.69 17.59 7.80
N ARG A 32 -8.88 17.48 8.87
CA ARG A 32 -8.34 16.19 9.32
C ARG A 32 -9.46 15.23 9.70
N ILE A 33 -10.41 15.69 10.52
CA ILE A 33 -11.58 14.89 10.92
C ILE A 33 -12.38 14.47 9.68
N GLY A 34 -12.60 15.39 8.73
CA GLY A 34 -13.27 15.08 7.46
C GLY A 34 -12.56 14.00 6.65
N LEU A 35 -11.23 14.07 6.51
CA LEU A 35 -10.42 13.04 5.83
C LEU A 35 -10.51 11.69 6.53
N PHE A 36 -10.43 11.68 7.85
CA PHE A 36 -10.61 10.47 8.66
C PHE A 36 -11.99 9.86 8.47
N ALA A 37 -13.04 10.66 8.59
CA ALA A 37 -14.42 10.22 8.40
C ALA A 37 -14.63 9.67 7.00
N ALA A 38 -14.13 10.35 5.96
CA ALA A 38 -14.21 9.88 4.58
C ALA A 38 -13.49 8.54 4.39
N ALA A 39 -12.31 8.37 4.97
CA ALA A 39 -11.57 7.11 4.91
C ALA A 39 -12.30 5.97 5.64
N VAL A 40 -12.88 6.23 6.82
CA VAL A 40 -13.72 5.26 7.54
C VAL A 40 -14.95 4.89 6.74
N VAL A 41 -15.68 5.86 6.20
CA VAL A 41 -16.85 5.64 5.35
C VAL A 41 -16.48 4.78 4.14
N TRP A 42 -15.36 5.07 3.48
CA TRP A 42 -14.86 4.26 2.38
C TRP A 42 -14.56 2.82 2.80
N MET A 43 -13.82 2.61 3.90
CA MET A 43 -13.50 1.26 4.39
C MET A 43 -14.75 0.48 4.80
N VAL A 44 -15.74 1.14 5.42
CA VAL A 44 -17.04 0.53 5.75
C VAL A 44 -17.79 0.15 4.48
N ALA A 45 -17.83 1.03 3.47
CA ALA A 45 -18.46 0.74 2.19
C ALA A 45 -17.81 -0.48 1.52
N VAL A 46 -16.48 -0.52 1.42
CA VAL A 46 -15.74 -1.66 0.85
C VAL A 46 -15.99 -2.94 1.65
N SER A 47 -15.94 -2.89 2.98
CA SER A 47 -16.22 -4.07 3.82
C SER A 47 -17.65 -4.58 3.65
N THR A 48 -18.60 -3.66 3.53
CA THR A 48 -20.03 -3.97 3.37
C THR A 48 -20.30 -4.64 2.03
N THR A 49 -19.74 -4.12 0.93
CA THR A 49 -19.93 -4.73 -0.40
C THR A 49 -19.31 -6.11 -0.51
N ILE A 50 -18.16 -6.34 0.13
CA ILE A 50 -17.53 -7.66 0.22
C ILE A 50 -18.35 -8.60 1.12
N GLY A 51 -18.81 -8.12 2.27
CA GLY A 51 -19.60 -8.90 3.23
C GLY A 51 -20.95 -9.37 2.67
N PHE A 52 -21.59 -8.56 1.82
CA PHE A 52 -22.81 -8.96 1.10
C PHE A 52 -22.55 -9.82 -0.14
N GLY A 53 -21.29 -10.12 -0.47
CA GLY A 53 -20.92 -10.94 -1.61
C GLY A 53 -21.12 -10.26 -2.98
N TRP A 54 -21.34 -8.94 -3.02
CA TRP A 54 -21.53 -8.19 -4.26
C TRP A 54 -20.28 -8.13 -5.14
N LEU A 55 -19.12 -8.41 -4.55
CA LEU A 55 -17.81 -8.47 -5.22
C LEU A 55 -17.27 -9.91 -5.29
N THR A 56 -18.15 -10.91 -5.30
CA THR A 56 -17.73 -12.31 -5.44
C THR A 56 -17.15 -12.58 -6.84
N PRO A 57 -16.09 -13.41 -6.95
CA PRO A 57 -15.48 -13.77 -8.23
C PRO A 57 -16.33 -14.70 -9.11
N GLU A 58 -17.53 -15.11 -8.66
CA GLU A 58 -18.33 -16.16 -9.30
C GLU A 58 -18.98 -15.72 -10.62
N ALA A 59 -19.17 -14.42 -10.83
CA ALA A 59 -19.71 -13.91 -12.09
C ALA A 59 -18.58 -13.79 -13.13
N PRO A 60 -18.62 -14.54 -14.25
CA PRO A 60 -17.68 -14.36 -15.35
C PRO A 60 -17.71 -12.91 -15.83
N GLY A 61 -16.55 -12.28 -15.89
CA GLY A 61 -16.44 -10.87 -16.24
C GLY A 61 -15.08 -10.53 -16.84
N PRO A 62 -14.98 -9.41 -17.58
CA PRO A 62 -13.72 -9.00 -18.19
C PRO A 62 -12.65 -8.62 -17.17
N VAL A 63 -13.06 -8.26 -15.93
CA VAL A 63 -12.17 -7.79 -14.86
C VAL A 63 -12.65 -8.37 -13.53
N PRO A 64 -11.75 -8.80 -12.61
CA PRO A 64 -12.16 -9.23 -11.27
C PRO A 64 -12.89 -8.10 -10.54
N THR A 65 -14.07 -8.39 -10.00
CA THR A 65 -14.86 -7.44 -9.20
C THR A 65 -14.11 -6.98 -7.95
N SER A 66 -13.18 -7.80 -7.44
CA SER A 66 -12.25 -7.44 -6.36
C SER A 66 -11.30 -6.28 -6.70
N LEU A 67 -11.13 -5.91 -7.98
CA LEU A 67 -10.36 -4.72 -8.38
C LEU A 67 -11.11 -3.41 -8.25
N ILE A 68 -12.44 -3.43 -8.15
CA ILE A 68 -13.26 -2.20 -8.03
C ILE A 68 -12.82 -1.36 -6.81
N PRO A 69 -12.73 -1.92 -5.59
CA PRO A 69 -12.29 -1.14 -4.44
C PRO A 69 -10.81 -0.72 -4.52
N PHE A 70 -9.94 -1.54 -5.11
CA PHE A 70 -8.55 -1.17 -5.39
C PHE A 70 -8.47 0.08 -6.30
N ALA A 71 -9.16 0.04 -7.44
CA ALA A 71 -9.22 1.15 -8.39
C ALA A 71 -9.87 2.38 -7.76
N GLY A 72 -10.93 2.21 -6.99
CA GLY A 72 -11.58 3.28 -6.22
C GLY A 72 -10.59 3.98 -5.29
N THR A 73 -9.82 3.23 -4.50
CA THR A 73 -8.79 3.81 -3.62
C THR A 73 -7.70 4.54 -4.41
N LEU A 74 -7.24 3.98 -5.54
CA LEU A 74 -6.28 4.69 -6.42
C LEU A 74 -6.85 6.00 -6.94
N VAL A 75 -8.07 6.00 -7.45
CA VAL A 75 -8.74 7.20 -7.98
C VAL A 75 -8.91 8.25 -6.89
N LEU A 76 -9.30 7.86 -5.68
CA LEU A 76 -9.43 8.79 -4.55
C LEU A 76 -8.08 9.43 -4.19
N LEU A 77 -7.01 8.65 -4.10
CA LEU A 77 -5.69 9.13 -3.69
C LEU A 77 -4.98 9.92 -4.80
N PHE A 78 -4.82 9.33 -5.98
CA PHE A 78 -4.12 9.95 -7.10
C PHE A 78 -4.98 11.05 -7.75
N GLY A 79 -6.28 10.82 -7.91
CA GLY A 79 -7.21 11.85 -8.38
C GLY A 79 -7.28 13.04 -7.42
N GLY A 80 -7.32 12.80 -6.10
CA GLY A 80 -7.17 13.85 -5.10
C GLY A 80 -5.85 14.62 -5.24
N GLY A 81 -4.73 13.91 -5.44
CA GLY A 81 -3.41 14.50 -5.66
C GLY A 81 -3.30 15.36 -6.92
N LEU A 82 -4.03 15.02 -7.98
CA LEU A 82 -4.03 15.72 -9.25
C LEU A 82 -5.02 16.89 -9.29
N LEU A 83 -6.23 16.69 -8.75
CA LEU A 83 -7.35 17.62 -8.91
C LEU A 83 -7.51 18.60 -7.76
N VAL A 84 -6.97 18.30 -6.57
CA VAL A 84 -7.16 19.10 -5.36
C VAL A 84 -5.83 19.70 -4.90
N PRO A 85 -5.53 20.98 -5.25
CA PRO A 85 -4.25 21.60 -4.92
C PRO A 85 -3.91 21.60 -3.43
N SER A 86 -4.91 21.79 -2.57
CA SER A 86 -4.72 21.76 -1.10
C SER A 86 -4.30 20.39 -0.59
N PHE A 87 -4.87 19.31 -1.15
CA PHE A 87 -4.48 17.94 -0.82
C PHE A 87 -3.06 17.64 -1.30
N ARG A 88 -2.72 18.03 -2.54
CA ARG A 88 -1.35 17.89 -3.07
C ARG A 88 -0.31 18.58 -2.18
N THR A 89 -0.58 19.81 -1.76
CA THR A 89 0.31 20.57 -0.86
C THR A 89 0.40 19.90 0.52
N ALA A 90 -0.71 19.40 1.06
CA ALA A 90 -0.72 18.70 2.34
C ALA A 90 0.10 17.39 2.31
N VAL A 91 -0.05 16.60 1.25
CA VAL A 91 0.72 15.36 1.02
C VAL A 91 2.21 15.66 0.83
N ALA A 92 2.55 16.70 0.05
CA ALA A 92 3.94 17.10 -0.15
C ALA A 92 4.65 17.52 1.15
N ALA A 93 3.89 18.03 2.12
CA ALA A 93 4.40 18.43 3.42
C ALA A 93 4.58 17.27 4.43
N LEU A 94 4.10 16.06 4.14
CA LEU A 94 4.27 14.91 5.02
C LEU A 94 5.76 14.60 5.29
N PRO A 95 6.18 14.35 6.54
CA PRO A 95 7.57 14.03 6.85
C PRO A 95 8.06 12.78 6.09
N MET A 96 9.27 12.84 5.53
CA MET A 96 9.85 11.69 4.81
C MET A 96 9.95 10.46 5.73
N ALA A 97 10.32 10.66 7.00
CA ALA A 97 10.38 9.59 7.99
C ALA A 97 9.03 8.87 8.17
N ALA A 98 7.90 9.60 8.15
CA ALA A 98 6.59 8.99 8.28
C ALA A 98 6.23 8.17 7.03
N LEU A 99 6.49 8.71 5.83
CA LEU A 99 6.24 7.99 4.57
C LEU A 99 7.04 6.69 4.48
N VAL A 100 8.33 6.73 4.84
CA VAL A 100 9.16 5.52 4.90
C VAL A 100 8.68 4.59 6.01
N GLY A 101 8.46 5.10 7.22
CA GLY A 101 8.09 4.31 8.40
C GLY A 101 6.76 3.58 8.27
N LEU A 102 5.80 4.16 7.56
CA LEU A 102 4.52 3.49 7.29
C LEU A 102 4.67 2.20 6.49
N ASN A 103 5.78 2.00 5.77
CA ASN A 103 6.04 0.76 5.05
C ASN A 103 6.48 -0.39 5.97
N VAL A 104 6.78 -0.15 7.25
CA VAL A 104 6.96 -1.23 8.24
C VAL A 104 5.70 -2.10 8.35
N ALA A 105 4.53 -1.54 8.01
CA ALA A 105 3.27 -2.26 7.84
C ALA A 105 3.38 -3.51 6.96
N ARG A 106 4.30 -3.49 5.99
CA ARG A 106 4.54 -4.59 5.04
C ARG A 106 5.16 -5.82 5.69
N LEU A 107 5.64 -5.76 6.93
CA LEU A 107 5.95 -6.98 7.68
C LEU A 107 4.72 -7.91 7.84
N GLY A 108 3.51 -7.38 7.64
CA GLY A 108 2.29 -8.17 7.48
C GLY A 108 2.29 -9.17 6.32
N GLY A 109 3.24 -9.07 5.37
CA GLY A 109 3.43 -10.07 4.30
C GLY A 109 3.64 -11.49 4.81
N VAL A 110 4.04 -11.68 6.07
CA VAL A 110 4.06 -12.99 6.75
C VAL A 110 2.70 -13.69 6.69
N PHE A 111 1.59 -12.96 6.71
CA PHE A 111 0.26 -13.55 6.60
C PHE A 111 0.01 -14.20 5.25
N PHE A 112 0.63 -13.72 4.16
CA PHE A 112 0.51 -14.38 2.86
C PHE A 112 1.17 -15.76 2.88
N LEU A 113 2.35 -15.87 3.51
CA LEU A 113 3.06 -17.14 3.68
C LEU A 113 2.29 -18.09 4.61
N LEU A 114 1.67 -17.58 5.68
CA LEU A 114 0.83 -18.37 6.58
C LEU A 114 -0.45 -18.86 5.88
N LEU A 115 -1.07 -18.03 5.04
CA LEU A 115 -2.24 -18.42 4.26
C LEU A 115 -1.89 -19.45 3.18
N GLU A 116 -0.72 -19.35 2.57
CA GLU A 116 -0.19 -20.38 1.66
C GLU A 116 0.04 -21.70 2.40
N ALA A 117 0.64 -21.67 3.59
CA ALA A 117 0.82 -22.86 4.42
C ALA A 117 -0.52 -23.51 4.85
N GLN A 118 -1.62 -22.74 4.89
CA GLN A 118 -2.97 -23.24 5.12
C GLN A 118 -3.69 -23.71 3.84
N GLY A 119 -3.04 -23.64 2.67
CA GLY A 119 -3.65 -23.96 1.38
C GLY A 119 -4.77 -22.99 0.99
N ARG A 120 -4.68 -21.72 1.42
CA ARG A 120 -5.69 -20.66 1.16
C ARG A 120 -5.22 -19.61 0.17
N LEU A 121 -3.91 -19.56 -0.09
CA LEU A 121 -3.29 -18.85 -1.20
C LEU A 121 -2.37 -19.80 -1.97
N SER A 122 -2.11 -19.50 -3.22
CA SER A 122 -1.19 -20.26 -4.08
C SER A 122 0.04 -19.45 -4.44
N ALA A 123 1.15 -20.15 -4.67
CA ALA A 123 2.26 -19.61 -5.45
C ALA A 123 1.78 -19.31 -6.89
N PRO A 124 2.40 -18.33 -7.59
CA PRO A 124 3.51 -17.49 -7.14
C PRO A 124 3.10 -16.27 -6.31
N PHE A 125 1.80 -16.02 -6.11
CA PHE A 125 1.33 -14.81 -5.42
C PHE A 125 1.85 -14.72 -3.98
N ALA A 126 1.59 -15.74 -3.16
CA ALA A 126 1.88 -15.67 -1.74
C ALA A 126 3.39 -15.54 -1.46
N SER A 127 4.20 -16.32 -2.16
CA SER A 127 5.65 -16.29 -2.03
C SER A 127 6.26 -14.98 -2.53
N SER A 128 5.87 -14.50 -3.73
CA SER A 128 6.37 -13.24 -4.26
C SER A 128 5.97 -12.05 -3.38
N ALA A 129 4.67 -11.88 -3.14
CA ALA A 129 4.15 -10.76 -2.37
C ALA A 129 4.65 -10.80 -0.91
N GLY A 130 4.65 -11.98 -0.29
CA GLY A 130 5.05 -12.13 1.12
C GLY A 130 6.50 -11.74 1.35
N TRP A 131 7.43 -12.27 0.56
CA TRP A 131 8.85 -11.95 0.72
C TRP A 131 9.20 -10.52 0.31
N GLY A 132 8.60 -10.01 -0.76
CA GLY A 132 8.82 -8.63 -1.19
C GLY A 132 8.33 -7.60 -0.15
N ASP A 133 7.16 -7.86 0.45
CA ASP A 133 6.61 -7.08 1.55
C ASP A 133 7.50 -7.12 2.80
N ILE A 134 7.94 -8.31 3.22
CA ILE A 134 8.83 -8.48 4.37
C ILE A 134 10.14 -7.72 4.16
N LEU A 135 10.78 -7.87 2.99
CA LEU A 135 12.05 -7.22 2.70
C LEU A 135 11.88 -5.69 2.67
N THR A 136 10.85 -5.18 1.99
CA THR A 136 10.59 -3.74 1.92
C THR A 136 10.31 -3.15 3.30
N GLY A 137 9.46 -3.81 4.09
CA GLY A 137 9.10 -3.38 5.44
C GLY A 137 10.25 -3.46 6.43
N ALA A 138 11.08 -4.51 6.36
CA ALA A 138 12.26 -4.64 7.21
C ALA A 138 13.28 -3.53 6.94
N LEU A 139 13.53 -3.22 5.66
CA LEU A 139 14.44 -2.12 5.28
C LEU A 139 13.89 -0.74 5.64
N ALA A 140 12.57 -0.58 5.75
CA ALA A 140 11.95 0.67 6.19
C ALA A 140 12.33 1.04 7.64
N ILE A 141 12.59 0.06 8.51
CA ILE A 141 12.95 0.28 9.93
C ILE A 141 14.24 1.12 10.06
N PRO A 142 15.41 0.65 9.59
CA PRO A 142 16.65 1.41 9.73
C PRO A 142 16.63 2.73 8.95
N LEU A 143 15.96 2.78 7.80
CA LEU A 143 15.80 4.02 7.02
C LEU A 143 15.00 5.07 7.81
N THR A 144 13.92 4.66 8.45
CA THR A 144 13.09 5.54 9.29
C THR A 144 13.85 6.00 10.52
N ALA A 145 14.54 5.08 11.21
CA ALA A 145 15.37 5.41 12.37
C ALA A 145 16.44 6.45 12.01
N ALA A 146 17.15 6.25 10.89
CA ALA A 146 18.13 7.22 10.40
C ALA A 146 17.52 8.61 10.16
N LEU A 147 16.35 8.68 9.48
CA LEU A 147 15.66 9.94 9.21
C LEU A 147 15.20 10.65 10.49
N LEU A 148 14.72 9.90 11.49
CA LEU A 148 14.29 10.46 12.78
C LEU A 148 15.47 10.95 13.63
N LEU A 149 16.63 10.30 13.53
CA LEU A 149 17.87 10.72 14.21
C LEU A 149 18.59 11.86 13.47
N GLY A 150 17.94 12.50 12.49
CA GLY A 150 18.52 13.62 11.73
C GLY A 150 19.63 13.21 10.76
N HIS A 151 19.83 11.91 10.54
CA HIS A 151 20.76 11.44 9.53
C HIS A 151 20.13 11.62 8.16
N ALA A 152 20.95 11.88 7.13
CA ALA A 152 20.51 11.97 5.75
C ALA A 152 20.94 10.71 5.00
N PRO A 153 20.10 9.64 4.93
CA PRO A 153 20.38 8.51 4.07
C PRO A 153 20.69 8.99 2.65
N ARG A 154 21.64 8.34 1.98
CA ARG A 154 21.98 8.68 0.60
C ARG A 154 20.70 8.66 -0.25
N ARG A 155 20.47 9.74 -1.01
CA ARG A 155 19.30 9.87 -1.90
C ARG A 155 19.13 8.64 -2.80
N SER A 156 20.23 8.06 -3.30
CA SER A 156 20.21 6.85 -4.12
C SER A 156 19.70 5.61 -3.37
N TRP A 157 20.00 5.46 -2.09
CA TRP A 157 19.51 4.34 -1.27
C TRP A 157 18.02 4.45 -1.03
N LEU A 158 17.53 5.64 -0.68
CA LEU A 158 16.09 5.89 -0.56
C LEU A 158 15.37 5.68 -1.90
N ALA A 159 15.96 6.11 -3.02
CA ALA A 159 15.40 5.89 -4.34
C ALA A 159 15.34 4.41 -4.72
N LEU A 160 16.39 3.64 -4.42
CA LEU A 160 16.45 2.20 -4.69
C LEU A 160 15.42 1.44 -3.84
N TRP A 161 15.37 1.70 -2.53
CA TRP A 161 14.37 1.10 -1.64
C TRP A 161 12.94 1.45 -2.09
N ASN A 162 12.72 2.72 -2.44
CA ASN A 162 11.41 3.17 -2.90
C ASN A 162 10.99 2.52 -4.22
N GLY A 163 11.92 2.43 -5.19
CA GLY A 163 11.68 1.77 -6.47
C GLY A 163 11.42 0.27 -6.31
N PHE A 164 12.21 -0.41 -5.47
CA PHE A 164 12.01 -1.81 -5.14
C PHE A 164 10.63 -2.05 -4.53
N GLY A 165 10.26 -1.30 -3.48
CA GLY A 165 8.97 -1.45 -2.81
C GLY A 165 7.77 -1.15 -3.72
N ALA A 166 7.87 -0.15 -4.59
CA ALA A 166 6.83 0.14 -5.57
C ALA A 166 6.70 -0.99 -6.61
N LEU A 167 7.82 -1.47 -7.14
CA LEU A 167 7.84 -2.55 -8.13
C LEU A 167 7.25 -3.83 -7.55
N ASP A 168 7.59 -4.16 -6.30
CA ASP A 168 7.05 -5.32 -5.62
C ASP A 168 5.51 -5.29 -5.50
N LEU A 169 4.93 -4.15 -5.09
CA LEU A 169 3.47 -4.01 -5.06
C LEU A 169 2.84 -4.17 -6.45
N LEU A 170 3.47 -3.60 -7.48
CA LEU A 170 2.99 -3.73 -8.86
C LEU A 170 3.04 -5.19 -9.32
N VAL A 171 4.13 -5.89 -9.04
CA VAL A 171 4.29 -7.33 -9.35
C VAL A 171 3.24 -8.16 -8.60
N ALA A 172 3.03 -7.91 -7.31
CA ALA A 172 2.01 -8.61 -6.52
C ALA A 172 0.60 -8.40 -7.07
N VAL A 173 0.24 -7.17 -7.47
CA VAL A 173 -1.04 -6.86 -8.12
C VAL A 173 -1.17 -7.57 -9.48
N THR A 174 -0.12 -7.56 -10.30
CA THR A 174 -0.11 -8.25 -11.60
C THR A 174 -0.27 -9.75 -11.44
N ILE A 175 0.48 -10.38 -10.54
CA ILE A 175 0.35 -11.82 -10.26
C ILE A 175 -1.05 -12.12 -9.71
N GLY A 176 -1.56 -11.29 -8.80
CA GLY A 176 -2.90 -11.47 -8.24
C GLY A 176 -4.00 -11.39 -9.30
N LEU A 177 -3.89 -10.45 -10.24
CA LEU A 177 -4.80 -10.34 -11.39
C LEU A 177 -4.76 -11.61 -12.26
N PHE A 178 -3.56 -12.11 -12.57
CA PHE A 178 -3.40 -13.35 -13.34
C PHE A 178 -3.72 -14.63 -12.56
N SER A 179 -3.97 -14.53 -11.26
CA SER A 179 -4.41 -15.63 -10.39
C SER A 179 -5.91 -15.54 -10.08
N ALA A 180 -6.61 -14.51 -10.56
CA ALA A 180 -8.01 -14.27 -10.24
C ALA A 180 -8.93 -15.22 -11.02
N ALA A 181 -9.76 -15.96 -10.29
CA ALA A 181 -10.78 -16.84 -10.86
C ALA A 181 -11.82 -16.05 -11.68
N GLY A 182 -12.44 -16.71 -12.66
CA GLY A 182 -13.54 -16.14 -13.45
C GLY A 182 -13.12 -15.10 -14.50
N THR A 183 -11.82 -14.93 -14.76
CA THR A 183 -11.30 -13.99 -15.75
C THR A 183 -10.70 -14.67 -16.98
N PRO A 184 -10.79 -14.06 -18.17
CA PRO A 184 -10.21 -14.62 -19.40
C PRO A 184 -8.67 -14.57 -19.45
N PHE A 185 -8.04 -13.88 -18.49
CA PHE A 185 -6.58 -13.70 -18.41
C PHE A 185 -5.97 -14.43 -17.21
N ARG A 186 -6.67 -15.42 -16.66
CA ARG A 186 -6.11 -16.27 -15.60
C ARG A 186 -5.01 -17.14 -16.19
N PHE A 187 -3.78 -16.97 -15.73
CA PHE A 187 -2.62 -17.78 -16.12
C PHE A 187 -2.20 -18.75 -15.01
N PHE A 188 -2.47 -18.41 -13.75
CA PHE A 188 -2.16 -19.26 -12.60
C PHE A 188 -3.44 -19.97 -12.14
N GLU A 189 -3.57 -21.22 -12.56
CA GLU A 189 -4.78 -22.04 -12.33
C GLU A 189 -4.66 -22.94 -11.09
N ASP A 190 -3.46 -23.09 -10.55
CA ASP A 190 -3.19 -23.98 -9.41
C ASP A 190 -3.88 -23.49 -8.12
N GLY A 191 -4.49 -24.44 -7.42
CA GLY A 191 -5.00 -24.26 -6.06
C GLY A 191 -6.06 -23.15 -5.91
N PRO A 192 -6.20 -22.56 -4.71
CA PRO A 192 -7.14 -21.47 -4.45
C PRO A 192 -6.76 -20.13 -5.09
N GLY A 193 -5.60 -20.02 -5.76
CA GLY A 193 -5.10 -18.76 -6.31
C GLY A 193 -5.03 -17.65 -5.25
N ILE A 194 -5.82 -16.59 -5.46
CA ILE A 194 -5.97 -15.45 -4.53
C ILE A 194 -7.31 -15.42 -3.78
N ALA A 195 -8.04 -16.53 -3.67
CA ALA A 195 -9.38 -16.55 -3.08
C ALA A 195 -9.43 -15.94 -1.66
N ALA A 196 -8.41 -16.16 -0.82
CA ALA A 196 -8.38 -15.53 0.50
C ALA A 196 -8.36 -13.99 0.42
N MET A 197 -7.72 -13.40 -0.60
CA MET A 197 -7.66 -11.96 -0.83
C MET A 197 -8.96 -11.35 -1.37
N THR A 198 -10.01 -12.15 -1.60
CA THR A 198 -11.34 -11.65 -1.99
C THR A 198 -12.35 -11.70 -0.84
N ALA A 199 -11.95 -12.24 0.33
CA ALA A 199 -12.79 -12.34 1.51
C ALA A 199 -12.25 -11.52 2.68
N LEU A 200 -13.14 -11.06 3.56
CA LEU A 200 -12.74 -10.39 4.79
C LEU A 200 -12.01 -11.36 5.74
N PRO A 201 -10.99 -10.89 6.48
CA PRO A 201 -10.49 -9.51 6.52
C PRO A 201 -9.48 -9.17 5.41
N TRP A 202 -8.91 -10.19 4.76
CA TRP A 202 -7.74 -10.06 3.88
C TRP A 202 -8.01 -9.20 2.64
N ALA A 203 -9.26 -9.16 2.17
CA ALA A 203 -9.65 -8.33 1.04
C ALA A 203 -9.40 -6.83 1.23
N MET A 204 -9.28 -6.34 2.47
CA MET A 204 -8.87 -4.96 2.72
C MET A 204 -7.43 -4.67 2.30
N VAL A 205 -6.57 -5.70 2.24
CA VAL A 205 -5.16 -5.57 1.85
C VAL A 205 -5.04 -5.09 0.41
N PRO A 206 -5.53 -5.81 -0.62
CA PRO A 206 -5.51 -5.30 -1.98
C PRO A 206 -6.45 -4.11 -2.16
N SER A 207 -7.58 -4.03 -1.43
CA SER A 207 -8.56 -2.95 -1.65
C SER A 207 -8.09 -1.57 -1.19
N VAL A 208 -7.40 -1.49 -0.05
CA VAL A 208 -7.10 -0.20 0.62
C VAL A 208 -5.61 -0.06 0.95
N LEU A 209 -5.00 -1.09 1.55
CA LEU A 209 -3.62 -1.00 2.02
C LEU A 209 -2.62 -0.88 0.87
N VAL A 210 -2.66 -1.81 -0.09
CA VAL A 210 -1.77 -1.83 -1.27
C VAL A 210 -1.82 -0.50 -2.05
N PRO A 211 -2.98 0.04 -2.46
CA PRO A 211 -3.02 1.29 -3.21
C PRO A 211 -2.57 2.51 -2.37
N THR A 212 -2.77 2.46 -1.05
CA THR A 212 -2.24 3.49 -0.13
C THR A 212 -0.72 3.44 -0.04
N LEU A 213 -0.12 2.25 0.09
CA LEU A 213 1.33 2.07 0.08
C LEU A 213 1.95 2.46 -1.26
N LEU A 214 1.28 2.14 -2.38
CA LEU A 214 1.72 2.58 -3.71
C LEU A 214 1.71 4.11 -3.83
N PHE A 215 0.66 4.77 -3.30
CA PHE A 215 0.60 6.24 -3.24
C PHE A 215 1.70 6.85 -2.34
N ILE A 216 2.05 6.18 -1.24
CA ILE A 216 3.19 6.57 -0.41
C ILE A 216 4.50 6.50 -1.20
N HIS A 217 4.75 5.39 -1.91
CA HIS A 217 5.95 5.24 -2.74
C HIS A 217 6.01 6.29 -3.86
N PHE A 218 4.88 6.61 -4.49
CA PHE A 218 4.78 7.70 -5.45
C PHE A 218 5.14 9.05 -4.81
N THR A 219 4.61 9.34 -3.62
CA THR A 219 4.88 10.58 -2.88
C THR A 219 6.35 10.70 -2.53
N VAL A 220 6.99 9.63 -2.07
CA VAL A 220 8.43 9.57 -1.81
C VAL A 220 9.22 9.86 -3.09
N ALA A 221 8.86 9.25 -4.22
CA ALA A 221 9.53 9.48 -5.51
C ALA A 221 9.46 10.96 -5.93
N VAL A 222 8.27 11.59 -5.82
CA VAL A 222 8.08 13.02 -6.13
C VAL A 222 8.96 13.90 -5.24
N LYS A 223 8.99 13.63 -3.93
CA LYS A 223 9.83 14.38 -2.98
C LYS A 223 11.33 14.22 -3.26
N LEU A 224 11.77 13.02 -3.63
CA LEU A 224 13.16 12.78 -4.04
C LEU A 224 13.46 13.52 -5.35
N GLY A 225 12.54 13.56 -6.30
CA GLY A 225 12.68 14.27 -7.58
C GLY A 225 12.82 15.79 -7.45
N GLY A 226 12.04 16.40 -6.55
CA GLY A 226 12.01 17.85 -6.33
C GLY A 226 13.14 18.43 -5.47
N ALA A 227 13.95 17.60 -4.80
CA ALA A 227 15.08 18.08 -4.01
C ALA A 227 16.17 18.70 -4.91
N PRO A 228 16.58 19.97 -4.70
CA PRO A 228 17.69 20.57 -5.43
C PRO A 228 18.92 19.66 -5.34
N ARG A 229 19.55 19.35 -6.47
CA ARG A 229 20.88 18.73 -6.46
C ARG A 229 21.78 19.69 -5.69
N ALA A 230 22.21 19.33 -4.49
CA ALA A 230 23.26 20.06 -3.80
C ALA A 230 24.41 20.23 -4.79
N ALA A 231 24.65 21.47 -5.21
CA ALA A 231 25.65 21.80 -6.19
C ALA A 231 26.98 21.21 -5.70
N ALA A 232 27.60 20.39 -6.54
CA ALA A 232 28.96 19.93 -6.30
C ALA A 232 29.85 21.18 -6.23
N THR A 233 30.18 21.62 -5.02
CA THR A 233 31.22 22.60 -4.77
C THR A 233 32.53 21.96 -5.20
N ARG A 234 32.92 22.18 -6.46
CA ARG A 234 34.31 22.02 -6.88
C ARG A 234 35.12 23.04 -6.08
N PRO A 235 36.15 22.63 -5.33
CA PRO A 235 37.12 23.60 -4.82
C PRO A 235 37.84 24.18 -6.03
N MET A 236 37.69 25.50 -6.25
CA MET A 236 38.64 26.25 -7.07
C MET A 236 39.94 26.31 -6.28
N HIS A 237 40.92 25.50 -6.67
CA HIS A 237 42.30 25.76 -6.32
C HIS A 237 42.77 26.94 -7.18
N ALA A 238 43.07 28.04 -6.51
CA ALA A 238 43.94 29.10 -6.98
C ALA A 238 45.39 28.73 -6.66
#